data_AF-A0A5C6JLP1-F1
#
_entry.id   AF-A0A5C6JLP1-F1
#
_cell.length_a   1.000
_cell.length_b   1.000
_cell.length_c   1.000
_cell.angle_alpha   90.00
_cell.angle_beta   90.00
_cell.angle_gamma   90.00
#
_symmetry.space_group_name_H-M   'P 1'
#
loop_
_entity.id
_entity.type
_entity.pdbx_description
1 polymer ?
#
loop_
_entity_poly.entity_id
_entity_poly.type
_entity_poly.pdbx_seq_one_letter_code
_entity_poly.pdbx_strand_id
1 'polypeptide(L)'
;MLTLFAPDPTVRLGPEPACGHEDIAAFYRAHFACFADSRHYWNTTVLDDGTLRAEWAAAARMKDGRLLTVAGVEHAQVDHDGHIIDLRNEFTRLPG
;
A
#
# COMPACT_ATOMS: atom_id res chain seq x y z
N MET A 1 -4.85 6.76 -9.04
CA MET A 1 -4.49 5.56 -8.24
C MET A 1 -4.27 4.37 -9.15
N LEU A 2 -5.29 3.90 -9.88
CA LEU A 2 -5.12 2.73 -10.76
C LEU A 2 -4.07 2.91 -11.86
N THR A 3 -3.83 4.14 -12.32
CA THR A 3 -2.76 4.50 -13.27
C THR A 3 -1.34 4.20 -12.79
N LEU A 4 -1.15 3.83 -11.51
CA LEU A 4 0.15 3.44 -10.96
C LEU A 4 0.46 1.95 -11.19
N PHE A 5 -0.55 1.16 -11.54
CA PHE A 5 -0.45 -0.28 -11.68
C PHE A 5 -0.45 -0.70 -13.15
N ALA A 6 0.23 -1.81 -13.43
CA ALA A 6 0.15 -2.49 -14.72
C ALA A 6 -1.27 -3.04 -14.96
N PRO A 7 -1.62 -3.55 -16.15
CA PRO A 7 -2.97 -4.03 -16.44
C PRO A 7 -3.49 -5.19 -15.58
N ASP A 8 -2.59 -6.09 -15.13
CA ASP A 8 -2.91 -7.24 -14.28
C ASP A 8 -1.97 -7.34 -13.07
N PRO A 9 -2.08 -6.40 -12.12
CA PRO A 9 -1.19 -6.31 -10.96
C PRO A 9 -1.70 -7.19 -9.80
N THR A 10 -0.80 -7.53 -8.87
CA THR A 10 -1.17 -8.18 -7.59
C THR A 10 -0.78 -7.29 -6.40
N VAL A 11 -1.71 -7.11 -5.45
CA VAL A 11 -1.51 -6.31 -4.24
C VAL A 11 -1.77 -7.16 -2.98
N ARG A 12 -0.77 -7.26 -2.10
CA ARG A 12 -0.79 -8.05 -0.85
C ARG A 12 -0.60 -7.14 0.37
N LEU A 13 -1.65 -6.39 0.70
CA LEU A 13 -1.71 -5.49 1.86
C LEU A 13 -2.69 -5.96 2.93
N GLY A 14 -3.70 -6.73 2.52
CA GLY A 14 -4.73 -7.30 3.38
C GLY A 14 -4.53 -8.80 3.64
N PRO A 15 -5.51 -9.46 4.27
CA PRO A 15 -5.47 -10.90 4.51
C PRO A 15 -5.47 -11.71 3.22
N GLU A 16 -6.16 -11.21 2.18
CA GLU A 16 -6.22 -11.83 0.86
C GLU A 16 -5.55 -10.90 -0.17
N PRO A 17 -4.86 -11.46 -1.18
CA PRO A 17 -4.39 -10.71 -2.33
C PRO A 17 -5.54 -10.09 -3.13
N ALA A 18 -5.35 -8.88 -3.63
CA ALA A 18 -6.22 -8.26 -4.65
C ALA A 18 -5.52 -8.35 -6.02
N CYS A 19 -6.20 -8.91 -7.02
CA CYS A 19 -5.64 -9.17 -8.34
C CYS A 19 -6.41 -8.39 -9.42
N GLY A 20 -5.73 -7.68 -10.30
CA GLY A 20 -6.41 -6.87 -11.31
C GLY A 20 -6.93 -5.53 -10.75
N HIS A 21 -7.26 -4.62 -11.65
CA HIS A 21 -7.73 -3.28 -11.28
C HIS A 21 -9.05 -3.26 -10.50
N GLU A 22 -9.95 -4.20 -10.76
CA GLU A 22 -11.26 -4.23 -10.08
C GLU A 22 -11.11 -4.55 -8.59
N ASP A 23 -10.40 -5.62 -8.26
CA ASP A 23 -10.15 -6.02 -6.88
C ASP A 23 -9.35 -4.96 -6.12
N ILE A 24 -8.34 -4.38 -6.76
CA ILE A 24 -7.53 -3.31 -6.17
C ILE A 24 -8.39 -2.06 -5.89
N ALA A 25 -9.25 -1.68 -6.82
CA ALA A 25 -10.16 -0.56 -6.61
C ALA A 25 -11.13 -0.84 -5.46
N ALA A 26 -11.65 -2.06 -5.35
CA ALA A 26 -12.53 -2.47 -4.26
C ALA A 26 -11.79 -2.46 -2.92
N PHE A 27 -10.58 -3.01 -2.86
CA PHE A 27 -9.71 -3.02 -1.68
C PHE A 27 -9.45 -1.60 -1.17
N TYR A 28 -8.92 -0.71 -2.01
CA TYR A 28 -8.58 0.65 -1.59
C TYR A 28 -9.82 1.47 -1.22
N ARG A 29 -10.95 1.28 -1.91
CA ARG A 29 -12.22 1.92 -1.55
C ARG A 29 -12.68 1.50 -0.16
N ALA A 30 -12.65 0.21 0.15
CA ALA A 30 -12.99 -0.30 1.47
C ALA A 30 -11.98 0.20 2.53
N HIS A 31 -10.69 0.19 2.22
CA HIS A 31 -9.64 0.68 3.11
C HIS A 31 -9.82 2.16 3.47
N PHE A 32 -9.94 3.04 2.47
CA PHE A 32 -10.12 4.48 2.71
C PHE A 32 -11.46 4.82 3.37
N ALA A 33 -12.48 3.98 3.20
CA ALA A 33 -13.76 4.18 3.87
C ALA A 33 -13.69 4.10 5.39
N CYS A 34 -12.61 3.56 5.98
CA CYS A 34 -12.43 3.47 7.43
C CYS A 34 -11.86 4.74 8.08
N PHE A 35 -11.18 5.59 7.31
CA PHE A 35 -10.42 6.73 7.82
C PHE A 35 -11.17 8.05 7.63
N ALA A 36 -11.07 8.93 8.62
CA ALA A 36 -11.49 10.33 8.51
C ALA A 36 -10.36 11.17 7.91
N ASP A 37 -9.13 10.99 8.40
CA ASP A 37 -7.91 11.49 7.77
C ASP A 37 -6.71 10.62 8.12
N SER A 38 -5.63 10.77 7.35
CA SER A 38 -4.35 10.13 7.60
C SER A 38 -3.21 10.94 7.02
N ARG A 39 -2.02 10.77 7.61
CA ARG A 39 -0.78 11.32 7.10
C ARG A 39 0.25 10.20 7.05
N HIS A 40 0.89 10.08 5.88
CA HIS A 40 1.94 9.12 5.63
C HIS A 40 3.27 9.85 5.45
N TYR A 41 4.34 9.23 5.93
CA TYR A 41 5.71 9.58 5.66
C TYR A 41 6.43 8.32 5.20
N TRP A 42 7.27 8.43 4.17
CA TRP A 42 7.99 7.29 3.65
C TRP A 42 9.37 7.70 3.12
N ASN A 43 10.26 6.71 3.04
CA ASN A 43 11.53 6.79 2.36
C ASN A 43 11.68 5.59 1.42
N THR A 44 12.05 5.85 0.17
CA THR A 44 12.10 4.82 -0.89
C THR A 44 13.54 4.61 -1.35
N THR A 45 13.92 3.35 -1.48
CA THR A 45 15.19 2.92 -2.07
C THR A 45 14.93 1.93 -3.20
N VAL A 46 15.72 2.00 -4.26
CA VAL A 46 15.77 0.97 -5.30
C VAL A 46 16.78 -0.09 -4.85
N LEU A 47 16.36 -1.36 -4.81
CA LEU A 47 17.23 -2.49 -4.49
C LEU A 47 18.03 -2.93 -5.73
N ASP A 48 19.05 -3.77 -5.52
CA ASP A 48 19.95 -4.24 -6.58
C ASP A 48 19.21 -4.97 -7.73
N ASP A 49 18.07 -5.59 -7.42
CA ASP A 49 17.21 -6.29 -8.38
C ASP A 49 16.17 -5.37 -9.08
N GLY A 50 16.21 -4.06 -8.80
CA GLY A 50 15.26 -3.07 -9.33
C GLY A 50 13.96 -2.95 -8.54
N THR A 51 13.73 -3.78 -7.52
CA THR A 51 12.56 -3.68 -6.64
C THR A 51 12.59 -2.36 -5.89
N LEU A 52 11.46 -1.66 -5.82
CA LEU A 52 11.29 -0.50 -4.95
C LEU A 52 10.99 -0.97 -3.53
N ARG A 53 11.78 -0.55 -2.55
CA ARG A 53 11.53 -0.76 -1.14
C ARG A 53 11.17 0.56 -0.48
N ALA A 54 9.99 0.65 0.12
CA ALA A 54 9.52 1.85 0.81
C ALA A 54 9.30 1.56 2.29
N GLU A 55 10.11 2.17 3.15
CA GLU A 55 9.84 2.22 4.59
C GLU A 55 8.81 3.31 4.84
N TRP A 56 7.76 3.00 5.58
CA TRP A 56 6.64 3.92 5.77
C TRP A 56 6.12 3.92 7.19
N ALA A 57 5.60 5.07 7.61
CA ALA A 57 4.85 5.24 8.84
C ALA A 57 3.64 6.14 8.59
N ALA A 58 2.53 5.86 9.29
CA ALA A 58 1.33 6.66 9.22
C ALA A 58 0.74 6.92 10.59
N ALA A 59 0.11 8.09 10.72
CA ALA A 59 -0.80 8.43 11.79
C ALA A 59 -2.17 8.74 11.16
N ALA A 60 -3.25 8.27 11.78
CA ALA A 60 -4.58 8.42 11.22
C ALA A 60 -5.65 8.62 12.29
N ARG A 61 -6.72 9.34 11.93
CA ARG A 61 -7.98 9.35 12.66
C ARG A 61 -8.99 8.50 11.91
N MET A 62 -9.57 7.53 12.61
CA MET A 62 -10.65 6.68 12.13
C MET A 62 -11.97 7.46 12.07
N LYS A 63 -12.94 7.00 11.27
CA LYS A 63 -14.27 7.63 11.20
C LYS A 63 -15.03 7.61 12.52
N ASP A 64 -14.77 6.63 13.38
CA ASP A 64 -15.33 6.55 14.74
C ASP A 64 -14.60 7.45 15.76
N GLY A 65 -13.61 8.23 15.31
CA GLY A 65 -12.83 9.15 16.14
C GLY A 65 -11.59 8.53 16.81
N ARG A 66 -11.40 7.21 16.76
CA ARG A 66 -10.18 6.58 17.30
C ARG A 66 -8.94 7.07 16.55
N LEU A 67 -7.84 7.19 17.28
CA LEU A 67 -6.52 7.49 16.71
C LEU A 67 -5.72 6.20 16.58
N LEU A 68 -4.95 6.08 15.51
CA LEU A 68 -4.00 4.99 15.35
C LEU A 68 -2.70 5.46 14.72
N THR A 69 -1.69 4.64 14.93
CA THR A 69 -0.40 4.69 14.26
C THR A 69 -0.03 3.31 13.73
N VAL A 70 0.66 3.28 12.60
CA VAL A 70 1.02 2.04 11.91
C VAL A 70 2.30 2.29 11.13
N ALA A 71 3.12 1.25 10.96
CA ALA A 71 4.33 1.34 10.16
C ALA A 71 4.62 0.01 9.47
N GLY A 72 5.37 0.07 8.37
CA GLY A 72 5.72 -1.10 7.61
C GLY A 72 6.80 -0.85 6.57
N VAL A 73 7.03 -1.89 5.78
CA VAL A 73 7.88 -1.86 4.61
C VAL A 73 7.09 -2.43 3.44
N GLU A 74 6.96 -1.64 2.39
CA GLU A 74 6.41 -2.09 1.11
C GLU A 74 7.54 -2.47 0.15
N HIS A 75 7.32 -3.54 -0.60
CA HIS A 75 8.16 -3.93 -1.73
C HIS A 75 7.30 -3.93 -2.99
N ALA A 76 7.73 -3.19 -4.00
CA ALA A 76 7.04 -3.10 -5.28
C ALA A 76 7.95 -3.51 -6.42
N GLN A 77 7.52 -4.50 -7.20
CA GLN A 77 8.11 -4.78 -8.51
C GLN A 77 7.40 -3.94 -9.56
N VAL A 78 8.16 -3.40 -10.50
CA VAL A 78 7.65 -2.55 -11.57
C VAL A 78 8.02 -3.10 -12.94
N ASP A 79 7.17 -2.85 -13.94
CA ASP A 79 7.49 -3.12 -15.34
C ASP A 79 8.44 -2.06 -15.92
N HIS A 80 8.78 -2.22 -17.21
CA HIS A 80 9.66 -1.31 -17.94
C HIS A 80 9.14 0.13 -18.05
N ASP A 81 7.83 0.35 -17.91
CA ASP A 81 7.19 1.67 -17.92
C ASP A 81 7.10 2.27 -16.51
N GLY A 82 7.54 1.53 -15.49
CA GLY A 82 7.50 1.94 -14.09
C GLY A 82 6.15 1.68 -13.41
N HIS A 83 5.26 0.88 -14.01
CA HIS A 83 3.99 0.52 -13.39
C HIS A 83 4.17 -0.66 -12.45
N ILE A 84 3.46 -0.64 -11.32
CA ILE A 84 3.52 -1.69 -10.31
C ILE A 84 2.86 -2.96 -10.84
N ILE A 85 3.62 -4.06 -10.90
CA ILE A 85 3.12 -5.41 -11.22
C ILE A 85 2.82 -6.22 -9.96
N ASP A 86 3.56 -5.97 -8.88
CA ASP A 86 3.42 -6.67 -7.61
C ASP A 86 3.72 -5.70 -6.47
N LEU A 87 2.85 -5.65 -5.46
CA LEU A 87 3.04 -4.86 -4.24
C LEU A 87 2.78 -5.73 -3.02
N ARG A 88 3.73 -5.77 -2.09
CA ARG A 88 3.61 -6.48 -0.81
C ARG A 88 3.96 -5.56 0.34
N ASN A 89 3.17 -5.59 1.41
CA ASN A 89 3.49 -4.92 2.66
C ASN A 89 3.83 -5.91 3.78
N GLU A 90 4.77 -5.50 4.63
CA GLU A 90 5.08 -6.14 5.90
C GLU A 90 4.97 -5.10 7.01
N PHE A 91 4.09 -5.33 7.99
CA PHE A 91 3.98 -4.42 9.13
C PHE A 91 5.17 -4.60 10.08
N THR A 92 5.87 -3.50 10.35
CA THR A 92 6.86 -3.39 11.43
C THR A 92 6.21 -2.89 12.72
N ARG A 93 5.07 -2.21 12.59
CA ARG A 93 4.14 -1.87 13.68
C ARG A 93 2.71 -2.07 13.21
N LEU A 94 1.99 -2.98 13.87
CA LEU A 94 0.57 -3.20 13.59
C LEU A 94 -0.27 -1.94 13.91
N PRO A 95 -1.42 -1.75 13.24
CA PRO A 95 -2.31 -0.63 13.54
C PRO A 95 -2.76 -0.62 15.01
N GLY A 96 -2.52 0.50 15.70
CA GLY A 96 -2.96 0.73 17.08
C GLY A 96 -2.53 2.05 17.68
#